data_AF-A0A957ZNM9-F1
#
_entry.id   AF-A0A957ZNM9-F1
#
_cell.length_a   1.000
_cell.length_b   1.000
_cell.length_c   1.000
_cell.angle_alpha   90.00
_cell.angle_beta   90.00
_cell.angle_gamma   90.00
#
_symmetry.space_group_name_H-M   'P 1'
#
loop_
_entity.id
_entity.type
_entity.pdbx_description
1 polymer ?
#
loop_
_entity_poly.entity_id
_entity_poly.type
_entity_poly.pdbx_seq_one_letter_code
_entity_poly.pdbx_strand_id
1 'polypeptide(L)'
;MWRQPRQVLILITLLLTALTLACALSEVRQQVESIILLQQNQSADPPHPIDDDKSVASSPEASPFLTAQVIDASTEDILPAVTYQIEATEPLSSDSDGRFEIPVLAAPFTLRIELPGYQPWQQTLDSADIAPGTLLEIPLKPILLSGEVWASDLEQPLVNVILKAGTGPRSQTVTTNAAGQFELSRLQPGDPITVQPPPGYLPAQATYRNQEVLTLTLTPRPLTVTVRDSFSAEPARGVAVSLDQLITATTNFSGQVTFSRVPTTGRLTVSRSGYLSTTVTFQDQPTLDLSLPPAKLQGVIRAADTREPLPLALIYLGETIIQADEGGRFSLTALPAQPEQLMVKAAGYHRSYAQLAQTGLLTHTSPPFSGVEGRWLTLSPCAEPLPPAAEPCLDLHLEPFAAKVIYVPFGYLRNREAIIKFLDFAAETELNAIIVDVKGDYGFLGWDSQVELAEDIGADGQWADTWIDLAELVREAKKRQVYTIARMVTFKDDPLAHARPDLAVVRADGTVWIDGEELGWASPFKEEVWAYNIALAQEVAAFGFDEINFDYIRFPSDGSLAAIA
;
A
#
# COMPACT_ATOMS: atom_id res chain seq x y z
N MET A 1 34.59 -1.10 -20.09
CA MET A 1 35.14 -0.05 -19.20
C MET A 1 34.14 0.19 -18.07
N TRP A 2 34.03 -0.74 -17.12
CA TRP A 2 33.10 -0.67 -15.98
C TRP A 2 33.85 -1.23 -14.77
N ARG A 3 34.09 -0.41 -13.75
CA ARG A 3 34.72 -0.82 -12.49
C ARG A 3 33.85 -0.44 -11.30
N GLN A 4 33.28 -1.50 -10.74
CA GLN A 4 32.78 -1.79 -9.38
C GLN A 4 32.18 -0.69 -8.47
N PRO A 5 30.93 -0.87 -7.98
CA PRO A 5 30.24 0.03 -7.04
C PRO A 5 30.85 0.08 -5.62
N ARG A 6 31.76 -0.83 -5.28
CA ARG A 6 32.45 -0.84 -3.96
C ARG A 6 33.46 0.29 -3.79
N GLN A 7 34.03 0.82 -4.87
CA GLN A 7 35.02 1.91 -4.78
C GLN A 7 34.38 3.28 -4.51
N VAL A 8 33.15 3.50 -4.99
CA VAL A 8 32.40 4.75 -4.77
C VAL A 8 31.98 4.88 -3.31
N LEU A 9 31.56 3.78 -2.67
CA LEU A 9 31.16 3.79 -1.26
C LEU A 9 32.35 4.10 -0.34
N ILE A 10 33.54 3.54 -0.61
CA ILE A 10 34.76 3.80 0.14
C ILE A 10 35.20 5.27 0.01
N LEU A 11 35.04 5.87 -1.18
CA LEU A 11 35.36 7.28 -1.40
C LEU A 11 34.44 8.22 -0.61
N ILE A 12 33.14 7.90 -0.54
CA ILE A 12 32.15 8.67 0.22
C ILE A 12 32.41 8.57 1.72
N THR A 13 32.74 7.37 2.22
CA THR A 13 33.09 7.19 3.64
C THR A 13 34.36 7.95 4.01
N LEU A 14 35.40 7.93 3.15
CA LEU A 14 36.64 8.68 3.36
C LEU A 14 36.41 10.20 3.38
N LEU A 15 35.54 10.72 2.50
CA LEU A 15 35.17 12.14 2.44
C LEU A 15 34.39 12.59 3.69
N LEU A 16 33.46 11.76 4.18
CA LEU A 16 32.72 12.02 5.42
C LEU A 16 33.65 12.01 6.65
N THR A 17 34.58 11.06 6.73
CA THR A 17 35.59 11.04 7.81
C THR A 17 36.54 12.24 7.76
N ALA A 18 36.91 12.70 6.56
CA ALA A 18 37.76 13.89 6.39
C ALA A 18 37.02 15.17 6.81
N LEU A 19 35.72 15.29 6.52
CA LEU A 19 34.90 16.42 6.96
C LEU A 19 34.74 16.45 8.49
N THR A 20 34.52 15.30 9.14
CA THR A 20 34.43 15.23 10.61
C THR A 20 35.77 15.54 11.28
N LEU A 21 36.90 15.14 10.68
CA LEU A 21 38.22 15.46 11.20
C LEU A 21 38.55 16.96 11.05
N ALA A 22 38.15 17.59 9.95
CA ALA A 22 38.31 19.03 9.73
C ALA A 22 37.47 19.87 10.71
N CYS A 23 36.27 19.40 11.07
CA CYS A 23 35.41 20.06 12.06
C CYS A 23 36.00 19.98 13.48
N ALA A 24 36.52 18.81 13.88
CA ALA A 24 37.19 18.64 15.16
C ALA A 24 38.50 19.46 15.27
N LEU A 25 39.27 19.59 14.18
CA LEU A 25 40.47 20.43 14.12
C LEU A 25 40.15 21.95 14.24
N SER A 26 38.97 22.37 13.79
CA SER A 26 38.48 23.76 13.97
C SER A 26 38.17 24.08 15.43
N GLU A 27 37.51 23.18 16.15
CA GLU A 27 37.17 23.36 17.57
C GLU A 27 38.42 23.34 18.48
N VAL A 28 39.39 22.48 18.17
CA VAL A 28 40.67 22.44 18.90
C VAL A 28 41.48 23.72 18.66
N ARG A 29 41.44 24.30 17.45
CA ARG A 29 42.11 25.59 17.17
C ARG A 29 41.50 26.75 17.96
N GLN A 30 40.17 26.79 18.10
CA GLN A 30 39.47 27.80 18.91
C GLN A 30 39.78 27.67 20.41
N GLN A 31 39.97 26.44 20.91
CA GLN A 31 40.38 26.20 22.30
C GLN A 31 41.87 26.54 22.56
N VAL A 32 42.75 26.37 21.58
CA VAL A 32 44.17 26.73 21.74
C VAL A 32 44.39 28.25 21.66
N GLU A 33 43.65 28.97 20.81
CA GLU A 33 43.73 30.44 20.74
C GLU A 33 43.22 31.14 22.01
N SER A 34 42.25 30.54 22.71
CA SER A 34 41.73 31.06 23.99
C SER A 34 42.67 30.80 25.19
N ILE A 35 43.48 29.73 25.15
CA ILE A 35 44.48 29.44 26.19
C ILE A 35 45.73 30.32 26.05
N ILE A 36 46.13 30.70 24.83
CA ILE A 36 47.30 31.57 24.58
C ILE A 36 47.07 33.00 25.06
N LEU A 37 45.82 33.49 25.07
CA LEU A 37 45.45 34.82 25.58
C LEU A 37 45.47 34.91 27.12
N LEU A 38 45.32 33.80 27.82
CA LEU A 38 45.30 33.75 29.29
C LEU A 38 46.70 33.65 29.93
N GLN A 39 47.73 33.29 29.17
CA GLN A 39 49.10 33.14 29.68
C GLN A 39 50.03 34.35 29.45
N GLN A 40 49.60 35.38 28.73
CA GLN A 40 50.43 36.58 28.48
C GLN A 40 50.36 37.67 29.55
N ASN A 41 49.56 37.51 30.62
CA ASN A 41 49.33 38.59 31.59
C ASN A 41 49.87 38.34 33.02
N GLN A 42 50.84 37.44 33.18
CA GLN A 42 51.51 37.23 34.47
C GLN A 42 53.04 37.19 34.31
N SER A 43 53.66 38.36 34.27
CA SER A 43 55.09 38.50 34.60
C SER A 43 55.44 39.95 34.95
N ALA A 44 55.64 40.24 36.25
CA ALA A 44 56.67 41.16 36.74
C ALA A 44 56.73 41.10 38.28
N ASP A 45 57.90 40.70 38.78
CA ASP A 45 58.34 40.71 40.19
C ASP A 45 59.01 42.08 40.54
N PRO A 46 59.43 42.38 41.78
CA PRO A 46 59.13 43.64 42.47
C PRO A 46 60.35 44.58 42.64
N PRO A 47 60.19 45.73 43.33
CA PRO A 47 61.26 46.25 44.16
C PRO A 47 60.87 46.49 45.63
N HIS A 48 61.91 46.47 46.45
CA HIS A 48 61.96 46.56 47.91
C HIS A 48 62.13 48.04 48.40
N PRO A 49 62.20 48.34 49.71
CA PRO A 49 61.31 49.26 50.45
C PRO A 49 61.92 50.64 50.78
N ILE A 50 61.08 51.61 51.16
CA ILE A 50 61.47 52.82 51.93
C ILE A 50 60.39 53.16 52.98
N ASP A 51 60.89 53.51 54.17
CA ASP A 51 60.26 53.86 55.44
C ASP A 51 59.23 55.01 55.46
N ASP A 52 58.34 54.89 56.45
CA ASP A 52 57.70 55.91 57.31
C ASP A 52 57.70 57.39 56.86
N ASP A 53 56.51 57.96 56.65
CA ASP A 53 56.06 59.10 57.47
C ASP A 53 54.53 59.30 57.42
N LYS A 54 54.04 59.87 58.51
CA LYS A 54 52.67 60.23 58.89
C LYS A 54 51.89 60.98 57.81
N SER A 55 50.58 60.68 57.68
CA SER A 55 49.56 61.74 57.68
C SER A 55 48.13 61.19 57.87
N VAL A 56 47.52 61.68 58.96
CA VAL A 56 46.14 62.13 59.10
C VAL A 56 45.02 61.22 58.57
N ALA A 57 44.32 60.61 59.52
CA ALA A 57 42.97 60.10 59.33
C ALA A 57 42.03 61.22 58.85
N SER A 58 41.48 61.06 57.65
CA SER A 58 40.22 61.70 57.25
C SER A 58 39.07 60.75 57.59
N SER A 59 38.12 61.26 58.37
CA SER A 59 36.80 60.65 58.55
C SER A 59 36.14 60.40 57.18
N PRO A 60 35.30 59.36 57.03
CA PRO A 60 34.61 59.11 55.77
C PRO A 60 33.62 60.26 55.52
N GLU A 61 33.87 61.07 54.48
CA GLU A 61 32.80 61.88 53.90
C GLU A 61 31.74 60.91 53.36
N ALA A 62 30.50 61.08 53.79
CA ALA A 62 29.39 60.27 53.32
C ALA A 62 29.28 60.39 51.79
N SER A 63 29.31 59.26 51.08
CA SER A 63 29.12 59.24 49.63
C SER A 63 27.84 60.01 49.26
N PRO A 64 27.88 60.94 48.28
CA PRO A 64 26.69 61.69 47.86
C PRO A 64 25.73 60.85 47.00
N PHE A 65 25.99 59.54 46.88
CA PHE A 65 25.22 58.58 46.10
C PHE A 65 24.68 57.46 46.97
N LEU A 66 23.44 57.06 46.69
CA LEU A 66 22.82 55.84 47.19
C LEU A 66 23.05 54.74 46.14
N THR A 67 23.59 53.59 46.54
CA THR A 67 23.69 52.43 45.65
C THR A 67 22.38 51.66 45.69
N ALA A 68 21.75 51.47 44.54
CA ALA A 68 20.61 50.56 44.38
C ALA A 68 21.07 49.27 43.70
N GLN A 69 20.43 48.14 44.03
CA GLN A 69 20.60 46.86 43.35
C GLN A 69 19.25 46.24 43.05
N VAL A 70 19.07 45.80 41.81
CA VAL A 70 17.80 45.21 41.37
C VAL A 70 17.87 43.70 41.42
N ILE A 71 16.87 43.10 42.06
CA ILE A 71 16.76 41.65 42.27
C ILE A 71 15.41 41.13 41.77
N ASP A 72 15.36 39.86 41.40
CA ASP A 72 14.12 39.15 41.09
C ASP A 72 13.35 38.93 42.40
N ALA A 73 12.13 39.47 42.50
CA ALA A 73 11.32 39.37 43.70
C ALA A 73 10.94 37.91 44.07
N SER A 74 11.07 36.96 43.14
CA SER A 74 10.70 35.55 43.32
C SER A 74 11.89 34.64 43.61
N THR A 75 13.07 34.92 43.05
CA THR A 75 14.27 34.07 43.23
C THR A 75 15.38 34.74 44.03
N GLU A 76 15.28 36.05 44.30
CA GLU A 76 16.33 36.89 44.88
C GLU A 76 17.61 37.00 44.02
N ASP A 77 17.57 36.50 42.77
CA ASP A 77 18.69 36.60 41.85
C ASP A 77 18.91 38.05 41.39
N ILE A 78 20.17 38.41 41.16
CA ILE A 78 20.54 39.73 40.63
C ILE A 78 20.02 39.88 39.20
N LEU A 79 19.40 41.03 38.90
CA LEU A 79 18.91 41.38 37.58
C LEU A 79 19.85 42.38 36.90
N PRO A 80 20.67 41.94 35.92
CA PRO A 80 21.60 42.81 35.23
C PRO A 80 20.90 43.67 34.16
N ALA A 81 21.57 44.75 33.75
CA ALA A 81 21.18 45.59 32.61
C ALA A 81 19.71 46.08 32.65
N VAL A 82 19.21 46.43 33.83
CA VAL A 82 17.87 47.00 33.98
C VAL A 82 17.86 48.44 33.49
N THR A 83 16.75 48.85 32.89
CA THR A 83 16.55 50.26 32.52
C THR A 83 15.99 50.99 33.72
N TYR A 84 16.64 52.06 34.17
CA TYR A 84 16.16 52.90 35.27
C TYR A 84 16.08 54.37 34.84
N GLN A 85 15.17 55.10 35.45
CA GLN A 85 14.90 56.51 35.16
C GLN A 85 14.62 57.24 36.47
N ILE A 86 15.35 58.33 36.71
CA ILE A 86 15.16 59.19 37.89
C ILE A 86 14.44 60.45 37.41
N GLU A 87 13.23 60.71 37.88
CA GLU A 87 12.39 61.79 37.35
C GLU A 87 12.18 61.68 35.82
N ALA A 88 11.87 62.79 35.15
CA ALA A 88 11.73 62.84 33.69
C ALA A 88 13.08 62.92 32.94
N THR A 89 14.13 62.27 33.45
CA THR A 89 15.45 62.21 32.78
C THR A 89 15.50 61.14 31.69
N GLU A 90 16.56 61.09 30.90
CA GLU A 90 16.76 60.00 29.92
C GLU A 90 16.96 58.65 30.64
N PRO A 91 16.37 57.54 30.14
CA PRO A 91 16.59 56.22 30.73
C PRO A 91 18.06 55.79 30.66
N LEU A 92 18.56 55.21 31.74
CA LEU A 92 19.91 54.69 31.89
C LEU A 92 19.88 53.17 32.11
N SER A 93 21.01 52.49 31.91
CA SER A 93 21.14 51.05 32.18
C SER A 93 21.98 50.83 33.43
N SER A 94 21.57 49.88 34.27
CA SER A 94 22.42 49.39 35.37
C SER A 94 23.67 48.68 34.83
N ASP A 95 24.63 48.44 35.72
CA ASP A 95 25.78 47.58 35.45
C ASP A 95 25.41 46.08 35.39
N SER A 96 26.44 45.24 35.24
CA SER A 96 26.32 43.77 35.17
C SER A 96 25.92 43.11 36.49
N ASP A 97 26.01 43.82 37.62
CA ASP A 97 25.58 43.36 38.93
C ASP A 97 24.21 43.95 39.30
N GLY A 98 23.50 44.51 38.32
CA GLY A 98 22.19 45.14 38.53
C GLY A 98 22.25 46.40 39.40
N ARG A 99 23.44 46.98 39.56
CA ARG A 99 23.70 48.13 40.43
C ARG A 99 23.72 49.43 39.65
N PHE A 100 23.28 50.48 40.31
CA PHE A 100 23.40 51.85 39.84
C PHE A 100 23.41 52.83 41.00
N GLU A 101 24.00 54.00 40.76
CA GLU A 101 24.12 55.06 41.74
C GLU A 101 23.03 56.12 41.54
N ILE A 102 22.40 56.51 42.64
CA ILE A 102 21.35 57.53 42.67
C ILE A 102 21.87 58.76 43.43
N PRO A 103 21.91 59.96 42.82
CA PRO A 103 22.34 61.17 43.51
C PRO A 103 21.41 61.52 44.68
N VAL A 104 21.94 61.63 45.90
CA VAL A 104 21.17 61.83 47.15
C VAL A 104 20.60 63.26 47.28
N LEU A 105 21.10 64.21 46.48
CA LEU A 105 20.90 65.65 46.68
C LEU A 105 19.53 66.22 46.23
N ALA A 106 18.52 65.39 45.91
CA ALA A 106 17.23 65.86 45.38
C ALA A 106 16.00 65.00 45.74
N ALA A 107 15.90 64.47 46.96
CA ALA A 107 14.65 63.89 47.46
C ALA A 107 13.60 64.98 47.80
N PRO A 108 12.29 64.80 47.51
CA PRO A 108 11.69 63.60 46.95
C PRO A 108 11.89 63.48 45.43
N PHE A 109 12.15 62.26 44.94
CA PHE A 109 12.16 61.97 43.51
C PHE A 109 11.48 60.63 43.18
N THR A 110 10.97 60.50 41.97
CA THR A 110 10.38 59.28 41.42
C THR A 110 11.44 58.47 40.70
N LEU A 111 11.68 57.24 41.15
CA LEU A 111 12.50 56.25 40.47
C LEU A 111 11.59 55.27 39.74
N ARG A 112 11.80 55.09 38.44
CA ARG A 112 11.15 54.07 37.61
C ARG A 112 12.19 53.06 37.15
N ILE A 113 11.86 51.78 37.23
CA ILE A 113 12.70 50.67 36.77
C ILE A 113 11.87 49.78 35.87
N GLU A 114 12.45 49.46 34.71
CA GLU A 114 11.86 48.60 33.71
C GLU A 114 12.84 47.52 33.28
N LEU A 115 12.35 46.29 33.27
CA LEU A 115 13.04 45.15 32.71
C LEU A 115 12.04 44.32 31.91
N PRO A 116 12.28 44.04 30.62
CA PRO A 116 11.34 43.27 29.82
C PRO A 116 11.05 41.88 30.43
N GLY A 117 9.77 41.58 30.66
CA GLY A 117 9.32 40.38 31.38
C GLY A 117 9.01 40.63 32.87
N TYR A 118 9.22 41.84 33.38
CA TYR A 118 8.88 42.23 34.74
C TYR A 118 7.85 43.35 34.74
N GLN A 119 7.08 43.45 35.82
CA GLN A 119 6.20 44.58 36.05
C GLN A 119 7.05 45.84 36.24
N PRO A 120 6.73 46.97 35.59
CA PRO A 120 7.40 48.23 35.85
C PRO A 120 7.32 48.57 37.34
N TRP A 121 8.46 48.87 37.94
CA TRP A 121 8.54 49.30 39.33
C TRP A 121 8.67 50.82 39.36
N GLN A 122 7.89 51.46 40.20
CA GLN A 122 7.93 52.91 40.35
C GLN A 122 7.65 53.28 41.80
N GLN A 123 8.53 54.09 42.39
CA GLN A 123 8.37 54.59 43.75
C GLN A 123 8.90 56.01 43.86
N THR A 124 8.21 56.83 44.65
CA THR A 124 8.74 58.12 45.12
C THR A 124 9.56 57.86 46.38
N LEU A 125 10.84 58.22 46.34
CA LEU A 125 11.78 58.05 47.45
C LEU A 125 11.96 59.41 48.15
N ASP A 126 11.66 59.44 49.45
CA ASP A 126 11.83 60.62 50.29
C ASP A 126 13.20 60.61 51.00
N SER A 127 13.58 61.72 51.62
CA SER A 127 14.85 61.84 52.35
C SER A 127 14.98 60.87 53.54
N ALA A 128 13.87 60.31 54.02
CA ALA A 128 13.85 59.29 55.07
C ALA A 128 14.17 57.88 54.54
N ASP A 129 13.94 57.62 53.25
CA ASP A 129 14.19 56.34 52.59
C ASP A 129 15.64 56.21 52.10
N ILE A 130 16.42 57.29 52.21
CA ILE A 130 17.75 57.45 51.62
C ILE A 130 18.76 57.69 52.74
N ALA A 131 19.38 56.61 53.23
CA ALA A 131 20.55 56.71 54.09
C ALA A 131 21.85 56.61 53.25
N PRO A 132 22.79 57.56 53.37
CA PRO A 132 24.06 57.48 52.65
C PRO A 132 24.85 56.22 53.05
N GLY A 133 25.31 55.46 52.07
CA GLY A 133 26.11 54.24 52.29
C GLY A 133 25.32 52.96 52.57
N THR A 134 23.98 52.98 52.55
CA THR A 134 23.15 51.76 52.55
C THR A 134 22.81 51.30 51.13
N LEU A 135 22.68 49.98 50.94
CA LEU A 135 22.21 49.38 49.70
C LEU A 135 20.67 49.41 49.67
N LEU A 136 20.09 50.01 48.63
CA LEU A 136 18.67 49.91 48.35
C LEU A 136 18.41 48.71 47.43
N GLU A 137 17.86 47.63 47.99
CA GLU A 137 17.43 46.47 47.21
C GLU A 137 16.04 46.73 46.62
N ILE A 138 15.92 46.57 45.30
CA ILE A 138 14.69 46.83 44.56
C ILE A 138 14.18 45.52 43.94
N PRO A 139 13.13 44.91 44.52
CA PRO A 139 12.59 43.66 44.03
C PRO A 139 11.64 43.90 42.84
N LEU A 140 12.02 43.47 41.64
CA LEU A 140 11.14 43.47 40.47
C LEU A 140 10.28 42.21 40.45
N LYS A 141 8.96 42.39 40.30
CA LYS A 141 8.02 41.27 40.18
C LYS A 141 7.98 40.75 38.75
N PRO A 142 8.29 39.47 38.48
CA PRO A 142 8.16 38.92 37.14
C PRO A 142 6.69 38.91 36.71
N ILE A 143 6.46 39.14 35.41
CA ILE A 143 5.15 38.96 34.81
C ILE A 143 4.84 37.46 34.81
N LEU A 144 3.70 37.10 35.41
CA LEU A 144 3.24 35.73 35.54
C LEU A 144 2.06 35.49 34.61
N LEU A 145 2.09 34.36 33.91
CA LEU A 145 0.95 33.80 33.21
C LEU A 145 0.61 32.46 33.84
N SER A 146 -0.55 32.39 34.49
CA SER A 146 -1.10 31.13 34.96
C SER A 146 -2.07 30.59 33.90
N GLY A 147 -2.21 29.28 33.80
CA GLY A 147 -3.11 28.72 32.81
C GLY A 147 -3.42 27.26 33.01
N GLU A 148 -4.35 26.77 32.21
CA GLU A 148 -4.80 25.38 32.24
C GLU A 148 -4.89 24.82 30.83
N VAL A 149 -4.58 23.53 30.69
CA VAL A 149 -4.75 22.80 29.44
C VAL A 149 -5.86 21.77 29.61
N TRP A 150 -6.84 21.80 28.72
CA TRP A 150 -8.03 20.97 28.74
C TRP A 150 -8.14 20.10 27.48
N ALA A 151 -8.66 18.89 27.62
CA ALA A 151 -9.07 18.06 26.49
C ALA A 151 -10.45 18.51 26.00
N SER A 152 -10.59 18.83 24.71
CA SER A 152 -11.86 19.32 24.16
C SER A 152 -13.00 18.29 24.21
N ASP A 153 -12.66 16.99 24.20
CA ASP A 153 -13.60 15.88 24.09
C ASP A 153 -13.97 15.25 25.44
N LEU A 154 -13.11 15.38 26.45
CA LEU A 154 -13.37 14.88 27.80
C LEU A 154 -13.85 15.95 28.77
N GLU A 155 -13.71 17.24 28.41
CA GLU A 155 -13.92 18.37 29.33
C GLU A 155 -13.15 18.14 30.64
N GLN A 156 -11.88 17.70 30.52
CA GLN A 156 -11.01 17.38 31.65
C GLN A 156 -9.63 18.02 31.48
N PRO A 157 -8.95 18.36 32.60
CA PRO A 157 -7.59 18.86 32.57
C PRO A 157 -6.61 17.81 32.06
N LEU A 158 -5.62 18.24 31.26
CA LEU A 158 -4.58 17.39 30.71
C LEU A 158 -3.28 17.51 31.49
N VAL A 159 -2.80 16.38 31.98
CA VAL A 159 -1.57 16.26 32.79
C VAL A 159 -0.37 16.00 31.88
N ASN A 160 0.82 16.45 32.28
CA ASN A 160 2.09 16.25 31.57
C ASN A 160 2.11 16.82 30.13
N VAL A 161 1.31 17.84 29.85
CA VAL A 161 1.39 18.58 28.59
C VAL A 161 2.62 19.46 28.65
N ILE A 162 3.49 19.40 27.64
CA ILE A 162 4.71 20.21 27.58
C ILE A 162 4.38 21.52 26.88
N LEU A 163 4.66 22.66 27.54
CA LEU A 163 4.56 23.99 26.96
C LEU A 163 5.95 24.58 26.82
N LYS A 164 6.26 25.18 25.67
CA LYS A 164 7.46 25.98 25.46
C LYS A 164 7.07 27.40 25.12
N ALA A 165 7.55 28.38 25.89
CA ALA A 165 7.20 29.77 25.72
C ALA A 165 8.44 30.68 25.68
N GLY A 166 8.33 31.82 24.98
CA GLY A 166 9.41 32.80 24.88
C GLY A 166 10.40 32.52 23.75
N THR A 167 11.34 33.44 23.54
CA THR A 167 12.35 33.38 22.47
C THR A 167 13.77 33.57 23.01
N GLY A 168 14.73 32.90 22.37
CA GLY A 168 16.15 33.00 22.73
C GLY A 168 16.42 32.65 24.20
N PRO A 169 17.16 33.49 24.95
CA PRO A 169 17.51 33.21 26.35
C PRO A 169 16.32 33.25 27.32
N ARG A 170 15.16 33.74 26.88
CA ARG A 170 13.91 33.77 27.67
C ARG A 170 13.02 32.55 27.39
N SER A 171 13.49 31.59 26.60
CA SER A 171 12.74 30.36 26.35
C SER A 171 12.65 29.52 27.62
N GLN A 172 11.44 29.13 27.97
CA GLN A 172 11.16 28.27 29.11
C GLN A 172 10.32 27.07 28.65
N THR A 173 10.53 25.93 29.30
CA THR A 173 9.74 24.72 29.10
C THR A 173 9.12 24.30 30.42
N VAL A 174 7.80 24.15 30.45
CA VAL A 174 7.04 23.74 31.63
C VAL A 174 6.12 22.58 31.28
N THR A 175 5.69 21.84 32.29
CA THR A 175 4.72 20.74 32.15
C THR A 175 3.51 20.98 33.03
N THR A 176 2.32 20.68 32.54
CA THR A 176 1.11 20.78 33.36
C THR A 176 1.12 19.82 34.54
N ASN A 177 0.61 20.27 35.68
CA ASN A 177 0.47 19.46 36.89
C ASN A 177 -0.75 18.51 36.82
N ALA A 178 -1.06 17.82 37.93
CA ALA A 178 -2.20 16.90 38.02
C ALA A 178 -3.58 17.55 37.82
N ALA A 179 -3.69 18.86 38.04
CA ALA A 179 -4.89 19.65 37.77
C ALA A 179 -4.88 20.28 36.37
N GLY A 180 -3.91 19.93 35.50
CA GLY A 180 -3.77 20.48 34.15
C GLY A 180 -3.24 21.91 34.12
N GLN A 181 -2.75 22.42 35.24
CA GLN A 181 -2.34 23.81 35.39
C GLN A 181 -0.85 23.99 35.06
N PHE A 182 -0.51 25.15 34.51
CA PHE A 182 0.87 25.57 34.24
C PHE A 182 1.07 27.02 34.68
N GLU A 183 2.34 27.37 34.88
CA GLU A 183 2.76 28.73 35.18
C GLU A 183 3.97 29.07 34.32
N LEU A 184 3.92 30.22 33.66
CA LEU A 184 5.00 30.78 32.85
C LEU A 184 5.37 32.15 33.42
N SER A 185 6.65 32.46 33.45
CA SER A 185 7.15 33.73 34.00
C SER A 185 7.99 34.49 32.98
N ARG A 186 8.15 35.80 33.17
CA ARG A 186 9.06 36.64 32.36
C ARG A 186 8.70 36.68 30.86
N LEU A 187 7.41 36.55 30.55
CA LEU A 187 6.89 36.66 29.20
C LEU A 187 6.76 38.12 28.76
N GLN A 188 6.94 38.36 27.47
CA GLN A 188 6.72 39.64 26.81
C GLN A 188 5.59 39.53 25.79
N PRO A 189 4.75 40.57 25.64
CA PRO A 189 3.73 40.59 24.61
C PRO A 189 4.32 40.27 23.23
N GLY A 190 3.75 39.27 22.56
CA GLY A 190 4.26 38.73 21.29
C GLY A 190 5.04 37.42 21.41
N ASP A 191 5.43 37.00 22.62
CA ASP A 191 6.12 35.72 22.81
C ASP A 191 5.21 34.54 22.38
N PRO A 192 5.73 33.59 21.59
CA PRO A 192 5.00 32.39 21.21
C PRO A 192 4.93 31.42 22.40
N ILE A 193 3.82 30.71 22.50
CA ILE A 193 3.59 29.59 23.41
C ILE A 193 3.24 28.39 22.53
N THR A 194 4.13 27.41 22.44
CA THR A 194 3.93 26.16 21.69
C THR A 194 3.59 25.04 22.66
N VAL A 195 2.59 24.24 22.31
CA VAL A 195 2.09 23.14 23.13
C VAL A 195 2.42 21.84 22.43
N GLN A 196 3.27 21.03 23.06
CA GLN A 196 3.54 19.67 22.65
C GLN A 196 2.57 18.74 23.43
N PRO A 197 1.56 18.19 22.74
CA PRO A 197 0.53 17.40 23.38
C PRO A 197 1.00 15.99 23.75
N PRO A 198 0.30 15.30 24.66
CA PRO A 198 0.43 13.85 24.80
C PRO A 198 -0.02 13.13 23.51
N PRO A 199 0.39 11.85 23.32
CA PRO A 199 -0.09 11.03 22.22
C PRO A 199 -1.62 11.05 22.15
N GLY A 200 -2.17 11.23 20.95
CA GLY A 200 -3.61 11.32 20.76
C GLY A 200 -4.17 12.72 20.53
N TYR A 201 -3.41 13.80 20.73
CA TYR A 201 -3.92 15.16 20.50
C TYR A 201 -3.13 15.90 19.41
N LEU A 202 -3.75 16.93 18.84
CA LEU A 202 -3.12 17.83 17.87
C LEU A 202 -2.28 18.88 18.60
N PRO A 203 -1.13 19.30 18.03
CA PRO A 203 -0.35 20.40 18.61
C PRO A 203 -1.14 21.69 18.56
N ALA A 204 -0.89 22.57 19.54
CA ALA A 204 -1.52 23.88 19.63
C ALA A 204 -0.46 24.96 19.83
N GLN A 205 -0.81 26.19 19.48
CA GLN A 205 0.02 27.35 19.71
C GLN A 205 -0.83 28.55 20.11
N ALA A 206 -0.25 29.41 20.94
CA ALA A 206 -0.81 30.67 21.37
C ALA A 206 0.26 31.76 21.35
N THR A 207 -0.16 33.01 21.49
CA THR A 207 0.73 34.16 21.64
C THR A 207 0.39 34.85 22.93
N TYR A 208 1.40 35.20 23.72
CA TYR A 208 1.20 36.00 24.91
C TYR A 208 0.81 37.43 24.52
N ARG A 209 -0.29 37.94 25.09
CA ARG A 209 -0.92 39.24 24.81
C ARG A 209 -1.11 40.07 26.08
N ASN A 210 -0.27 39.86 27.08
CA ASN A 210 -0.37 40.51 28.38
C ASN A 210 -1.58 40.10 29.23
N GLN A 211 -2.09 38.87 29.03
CA GLN A 211 -3.15 38.29 29.86
C GLN A 211 -2.57 37.62 31.12
N GLU A 212 -3.27 37.68 32.25
CA GLU A 212 -2.85 37.00 33.49
C GLU A 212 -3.22 35.50 33.49
N VAL A 213 -4.28 35.13 32.76
CA VAL A 213 -4.81 33.77 32.68
C VAL A 213 -4.92 33.31 31.22
N LEU A 214 -4.50 32.07 30.93
CA LEU A 214 -4.65 31.44 29.62
C LEU A 214 -5.24 30.04 29.74
N THR A 215 -6.40 29.81 29.12
CA THR A 215 -6.97 28.46 28.95
C THR A 215 -6.68 27.96 27.54
N LEU A 216 -6.08 26.77 27.46
CA LEU A 216 -5.77 26.11 26.20
C LEU A 216 -6.60 24.84 26.08
N THR A 217 -7.24 24.63 24.95
CA THR A 217 -7.99 23.41 24.68
C THR A 217 -7.30 22.62 23.57
N LEU A 218 -6.96 21.37 23.84
CA LEU A 218 -6.36 20.46 22.87
C LEU A 218 -7.43 19.60 22.20
N THR A 219 -7.44 19.65 20.87
CA THR A 219 -8.34 18.83 20.05
C THR A 219 -7.75 17.43 19.92
N PRO A 220 -8.54 16.36 20.16
CA PRO A 220 -8.08 15.00 19.92
C PRO A 220 -7.80 14.80 18.43
N ARG A 221 -6.79 13.98 18.13
CA ARG A 221 -6.42 13.61 16.78
C ARG A 221 -7.42 12.56 16.26
N PRO A 222 -8.19 12.88 15.22
CA PRO A 222 -9.08 11.92 14.60
C PRO A 222 -8.31 11.04 13.61
N LEU A 223 -8.78 9.81 13.44
CA LEU A 223 -8.45 8.99 12.29
C LEU A 223 -9.73 8.38 11.72
N THR A 224 -10.09 8.76 10.50
CA THR A 224 -11.21 8.14 9.79
C THR A 224 -10.69 7.03 8.88
N VAL A 225 -11.16 5.81 9.12
CA VAL A 225 -10.85 4.64 8.30
C VAL A 225 -12.07 4.33 7.44
N THR A 226 -11.89 4.33 6.12
CA THR A 226 -12.88 3.80 5.17
C THR A 226 -12.44 2.40 4.76
N VAL A 227 -13.34 1.44 4.83
CA VAL A 227 -13.12 0.08 4.34
C VAL A 227 -14.05 -0.20 3.17
N ARG A 228 -13.50 -0.70 2.07
CA ARG A 228 -14.24 -1.15 0.89
C ARG A 228 -13.98 -2.61 0.63
N ASP A 229 -14.96 -3.29 0.07
CA ASP A 229 -14.79 -4.61 -0.50
C ASP A 229 -13.88 -4.47 -1.74
N SER A 230 -12.78 -5.24 -1.82
CA SER A 230 -11.81 -5.09 -2.92
C SER A 230 -12.39 -5.48 -4.29
N PHE A 231 -13.46 -6.27 -4.31
CA PHE A 231 -14.02 -6.86 -5.51
C PHE A 231 -15.11 -5.96 -6.12
N SER A 232 -16.03 -5.50 -5.29
CA SER A 232 -17.14 -4.62 -5.70
C SER A 232 -16.81 -3.13 -5.60
N ALA A 233 -15.74 -2.75 -4.90
CA ALA A 233 -15.41 -1.37 -4.49
C ALA A 233 -16.47 -0.68 -3.61
N GLU A 234 -17.54 -1.41 -3.24
CA GLU A 234 -18.62 -0.93 -2.39
C GLU A 234 -18.15 -0.77 -0.93
N PRO A 235 -18.75 0.17 -0.18
CA PRO A 235 -18.43 0.33 1.24
C PRO A 235 -18.71 -0.94 2.05
N ALA A 236 -17.71 -1.41 2.77
CA ALA A 236 -17.81 -2.63 3.57
C ALA A 236 -18.36 -2.30 4.98
N ARG A 237 -19.65 -2.56 5.19
CA ARG A 237 -20.33 -2.37 6.49
C ARG A 237 -20.00 -3.49 7.48
N GLY A 238 -19.95 -3.15 8.77
CA GLY A 238 -19.81 -4.12 9.87
C GLY A 238 -18.44 -4.79 9.93
N VAL A 239 -17.41 -4.20 9.30
CA VAL A 239 -16.03 -4.66 9.40
C VAL A 239 -15.49 -4.27 10.76
N ALA A 240 -14.92 -5.22 11.48
CA ALA A 240 -14.22 -4.94 12.73
C ALA A 240 -12.87 -4.30 12.41
N VAL A 241 -12.66 -3.08 12.90
CA VAL A 241 -11.42 -2.31 12.78
C VAL A 241 -10.79 -2.20 14.16
N SER A 242 -9.56 -2.68 14.29
CA SER A 242 -8.80 -2.67 15.53
C SER A 242 -7.56 -1.81 15.40
N LEU A 243 -7.40 -0.83 16.30
CA LEU A 243 -6.20 -0.02 16.48
C LEU A 243 -5.35 -0.62 17.60
N ASP A 244 -4.14 -1.04 17.25
CA ASP A 244 -3.13 -1.66 18.13
C ASP A 244 -3.66 -2.82 18.99
N GLN A 245 -4.66 -3.56 18.48
CA GLN A 245 -5.34 -4.67 19.18
C GLN A 245 -6.11 -4.29 20.44
N LEU A 246 -6.20 -3.01 20.78
CA LEU A 246 -6.77 -2.52 22.04
C LEU A 246 -8.11 -1.82 21.84
N ILE A 247 -8.25 -1.07 20.74
CA ILE A 247 -9.46 -0.29 20.46
C ILE A 247 -10.14 -0.90 19.25
N THR A 248 -11.37 -1.38 19.42
CA THR A 248 -12.15 -2.00 18.35
C THR A 248 -13.42 -1.22 18.08
N ALA A 249 -13.73 -0.99 16.81
CA ALA A 249 -15.00 -0.43 16.37
C ALA A 249 -15.43 -1.09 15.05
N THR A 250 -16.68 -0.92 14.67
CA THR A 250 -17.23 -1.50 13.44
C THR A 250 -17.62 -0.42 12.44
N THR A 251 -17.36 -0.66 11.16
CA THR A 251 -17.74 0.28 10.09
C THR A 251 -19.26 0.44 9.96
N ASN A 252 -19.70 1.66 9.66
CA ASN A 252 -21.10 2.02 9.41
C ASN A 252 -21.56 1.65 7.99
N PHE A 253 -22.73 2.13 7.55
CA PHE A 253 -23.26 1.90 6.19
C PHE A 253 -22.42 2.53 5.07
N SER A 254 -21.65 3.57 5.36
CA SER A 254 -20.70 4.16 4.39
C SER A 254 -19.32 3.50 4.46
N GLY A 255 -19.19 2.35 5.14
CA GLY A 255 -17.93 1.63 5.29
C GLY A 255 -16.90 2.36 6.16
N GLN A 256 -17.33 3.35 6.94
CA GLN A 256 -16.44 4.23 7.70
C GLN A 256 -16.49 3.99 9.20
N VAL A 257 -15.37 4.25 9.85
CA VAL A 257 -15.25 4.36 11.30
C VAL A 257 -14.25 5.47 11.64
N THR A 258 -14.54 6.27 12.66
CA THR A 258 -13.64 7.33 13.11
C THR A 258 -13.19 7.02 14.54
N PHE A 259 -11.88 6.96 14.73
CA PHE A 259 -11.25 6.89 16.05
C PHE A 259 -10.91 8.30 16.51
N SER A 260 -11.02 8.52 17.82
CA SER A 260 -10.54 9.72 18.50
C SER A 260 -9.31 9.38 19.34
N ARG A 261 -8.49 10.38 19.64
CA ARG A 261 -7.27 10.27 20.44
C ARG A 261 -6.24 9.30 19.87
N VAL A 262 -6.04 9.35 18.56
CA VAL A 262 -5.14 8.42 17.85
C VAL A 262 -3.68 8.90 17.91
N PRO A 263 -2.71 8.03 18.21
CA PRO A 263 -1.29 8.39 18.18
C PRO A 263 -0.83 8.76 16.76
N THR A 264 0.38 9.33 16.63
CA THR A 264 0.95 9.71 15.33
C THR A 264 1.35 8.49 14.49
N THR A 265 1.60 7.34 15.12
CA THR A 265 1.88 6.07 14.44
C THR A 265 1.16 4.93 15.16
N GLY A 266 0.84 3.88 14.44
CA GLY A 266 0.18 2.70 14.99
C GLY A 266 -0.13 1.66 13.92
N ARG A 267 -0.79 0.59 14.34
CA ARG A 267 -1.18 -0.54 13.48
C ARG A 267 -2.69 -0.71 13.48
N LEU A 268 -3.28 -0.74 12.29
CA LEU A 268 -4.70 -1.02 12.09
C LEU A 268 -4.88 -2.43 11.51
N THR A 269 -5.76 -3.21 12.11
CA THR A 269 -6.19 -4.50 11.57
C THR A 269 -7.68 -4.44 11.26
N VAL A 270 -8.05 -4.80 10.04
CA VAL A 270 -9.45 -4.91 9.59
C VAL A 270 -9.80 -6.36 9.33
N SER A 271 -10.94 -6.80 9.85
CA SER A 271 -11.38 -8.20 9.73
C SER A 271 -12.90 -8.32 9.63
N ARG A 272 -13.36 -9.29 8.84
CA ARG A 272 -14.78 -9.63 8.67
C ARG A 272 -14.87 -11.10 8.25
N SER A 273 -15.89 -11.82 8.74
CA SER A 273 -16.16 -13.20 8.29
C SER A 273 -16.40 -13.22 6.76
N GLY A 274 -15.82 -14.20 6.07
CA GLY A 274 -15.85 -14.29 4.60
C GLY A 274 -14.75 -13.51 3.88
N TYR A 275 -13.94 -12.74 4.62
CA TYR A 275 -12.85 -11.92 4.08
C TYR A 275 -11.50 -12.29 4.71
N LEU A 276 -10.43 -12.01 3.98
CA LEU A 276 -9.06 -12.07 4.50
C LEU A 276 -8.82 -10.84 5.39
N SER A 277 -8.16 -11.05 6.52
CA SER A 277 -7.77 -9.96 7.42
C SER A 277 -6.66 -9.12 6.79
N THR A 278 -6.80 -7.80 6.80
CA THR A 278 -5.78 -6.87 6.31
C THR A 278 -5.19 -6.11 7.49
N THR A 279 -3.88 -5.95 7.51
CA THR A 279 -3.19 -5.17 8.54
C THR A 279 -2.25 -4.15 7.91
N VAL A 280 -2.35 -2.90 8.34
CA VAL A 280 -1.54 -1.78 7.86
C VAL A 280 -0.95 -0.99 9.02
N THR A 281 0.18 -0.33 8.77
CA THR A 281 0.75 0.69 9.66
C THR A 281 0.45 2.06 9.12
N PHE A 282 0.26 3.04 10.00
CA PHE A 282 0.02 4.43 9.62
C PHE A 282 1.00 5.38 10.31
N GLN A 283 1.16 6.56 9.71
CA GLN A 283 1.99 7.66 10.16
C GLN A 283 1.34 9.00 9.81
N ASP A 284 0.75 9.63 10.82
CA ASP A 284 0.17 10.98 10.81
C ASP A 284 -0.95 11.25 9.78
N GLN A 285 -1.46 10.23 9.08
CA GLN A 285 -2.60 10.41 8.19
C GLN A 285 -3.89 10.64 9.00
N PRO A 286 -4.74 11.63 8.64
CA PRO A 286 -6.05 11.82 9.25
C PRO A 286 -7.12 10.88 8.68
N THR A 287 -6.84 10.27 7.54
CA THR A 287 -7.75 9.35 6.82
C THR A 287 -6.98 8.17 6.24
N LEU A 288 -7.59 6.99 6.25
CA LEU A 288 -7.05 5.78 5.63
C LEU A 288 -8.14 5.04 4.85
N ASP A 289 -7.88 4.76 3.59
CA ASP A 289 -8.75 3.93 2.75
C ASP A 289 -8.14 2.52 2.64
N LEU A 290 -8.90 1.53 3.09
CA LEU A 290 -8.48 0.14 3.13
C LEU A 290 -9.39 -0.70 2.23
N SER A 291 -8.77 -1.60 1.47
CA SER A 291 -9.49 -2.61 0.69
C SER A 291 -9.44 -3.94 1.44
N LEU A 292 -10.60 -4.58 1.58
CA LEU A 292 -10.76 -5.85 2.27
C LEU A 292 -11.01 -6.95 1.23
N PRO A 293 -10.04 -7.85 1.01
CA PRO A 293 -10.18 -8.90 0.02
C PRO A 293 -11.06 -10.05 0.51
N PRO A 294 -12.01 -10.53 -0.31
CA PRO A 294 -12.79 -11.71 0.06
C PRO A 294 -11.91 -12.94 0.14
N ALA A 295 -12.22 -13.84 1.08
CA ALA A 295 -11.57 -15.14 1.19
C ALA A 295 -12.19 -16.16 0.22
N LYS A 296 -13.48 -16.01 -0.06
CA LYS A 296 -14.26 -16.83 -0.98
C LYS A 296 -15.10 -15.93 -1.87
N LEU A 297 -15.35 -16.37 -3.10
CA LEU A 297 -16.26 -15.71 -4.02
C LEU A 297 -17.35 -16.70 -4.40
N GLN A 298 -18.61 -16.28 -4.29
CA GLN A 298 -19.72 -17.05 -4.85
C GLN A 298 -20.13 -16.45 -6.19
N GLY A 299 -20.86 -17.21 -6.98
CA GLY A 299 -21.48 -16.64 -8.15
C GLY A 299 -22.57 -17.52 -8.72
N VAL A 300 -23.22 -16.97 -9.74
CA VAL A 300 -24.22 -17.65 -10.55
C VAL A 300 -23.88 -17.43 -12.02
N ILE A 301 -24.06 -18.47 -12.81
CA ILE A 301 -23.83 -18.46 -14.26
C ILE A 301 -25.20 -18.55 -14.92
N ARG A 302 -25.46 -17.64 -15.85
CA ARG A 302 -26.74 -17.53 -16.56
C ARG A 302 -26.54 -17.31 -18.05
N ALA A 303 -27.55 -17.66 -18.82
CA ALA A 303 -27.63 -17.25 -20.22
C ALA A 303 -27.77 -15.72 -20.31
N ALA A 304 -27.01 -15.08 -21.20
CA ALA A 304 -27.05 -13.62 -21.36
C ALA A 304 -28.39 -13.10 -21.86
N ASP A 305 -29.08 -13.89 -22.69
CA ASP A 305 -30.35 -13.58 -23.34
C ASP A 305 -31.58 -13.90 -22.48
N THR A 306 -31.65 -15.09 -21.88
CA THR A 306 -32.82 -15.53 -21.09
C THR A 306 -32.70 -15.26 -19.59
N ARG A 307 -31.47 -15.04 -19.09
CA ARG A 307 -31.14 -14.96 -17.64
C ARG A 307 -31.45 -16.22 -16.84
N GLU A 308 -31.73 -17.33 -17.53
CA GLU A 308 -31.88 -18.64 -16.91
C GLU A 308 -30.53 -19.17 -16.42
N PRO A 309 -30.49 -19.90 -15.29
CA PRO A 309 -29.28 -20.50 -14.78
C PRO A 309 -28.70 -21.55 -15.73
N LEU A 310 -27.38 -21.64 -15.81
CA LEU A 310 -26.66 -22.63 -16.61
C LEU A 310 -26.07 -23.72 -15.72
N PRO A 311 -26.78 -24.84 -15.52
CA PRO A 311 -26.26 -25.95 -14.74
C PRO A 311 -25.11 -26.64 -15.48
N LEU A 312 -24.24 -27.30 -14.72
CA LEU A 312 -23.09 -28.05 -15.25
C LEU A 312 -22.04 -27.20 -15.98
N ALA A 313 -22.18 -25.87 -16.00
CA ALA A 313 -21.15 -24.98 -16.51
C ALA A 313 -19.84 -25.22 -15.76
N LEU A 314 -18.74 -25.29 -16.50
CA LEU A 314 -17.40 -25.51 -15.96
C LEU A 314 -16.68 -24.17 -15.82
N ILE A 315 -16.16 -23.91 -14.63
CA ILE A 315 -15.37 -22.74 -14.27
C ILE A 315 -13.93 -23.20 -14.04
N TYR A 316 -13.01 -22.61 -14.78
CA TYR A 316 -11.58 -22.86 -14.69
C TYR A 316 -10.91 -21.62 -14.11
N LEU A 317 -10.11 -21.83 -13.06
CA LEU A 317 -9.27 -20.80 -12.45
C LEU A 317 -7.92 -21.42 -12.14
N GLY A 318 -6.93 -21.14 -12.99
CA GLY A 318 -5.66 -21.87 -12.96
C GLY A 318 -5.88 -23.35 -13.23
N GLU A 319 -5.36 -24.18 -12.33
CA GLU A 319 -5.56 -25.64 -12.35
C GLU A 319 -6.88 -26.09 -11.71
N THR A 320 -7.61 -25.18 -11.08
CA THR A 320 -8.88 -25.51 -10.41
C THR A 320 -10.01 -25.55 -11.42
N ILE A 321 -10.77 -26.65 -11.42
CA ILE A 321 -11.99 -26.80 -12.22
C ILE A 321 -13.17 -27.01 -11.27
N ILE A 322 -14.18 -26.16 -11.38
CA ILE A 322 -15.41 -26.22 -10.58
C ILE A 322 -16.59 -26.34 -11.54
N GLN A 323 -17.63 -27.05 -11.10
CA GLN A 323 -18.86 -27.22 -11.87
C GLN A 323 -20.01 -26.50 -11.15
N ALA A 324 -20.82 -25.78 -11.92
CA ALA A 324 -22.02 -25.11 -11.41
C ALA A 324 -23.13 -26.11 -11.06
N ASP A 325 -23.89 -25.81 -10.01
CA ASP A 325 -25.03 -26.62 -9.55
C ASP A 325 -26.28 -26.47 -10.45
N GLU A 326 -27.39 -27.12 -10.09
CA GLU A 326 -28.66 -27.03 -10.84
C GLU A 326 -29.20 -25.59 -10.99
N GLY A 327 -28.86 -24.71 -10.04
CA GLY A 327 -29.21 -23.30 -10.06
C GLY A 327 -28.14 -22.43 -10.74
N GLY A 328 -27.17 -23.01 -11.42
CA GLY A 328 -26.06 -22.32 -12.06
C GLY A 328 -25.07 -21.72 -11.06
N ARG A 329 -25.12 -22.10 -9.78
CA ARG A 329 -24.30 -21.48 -8.72
C ARG A 329 -22.95 -22.15 -8.59
N PHE A 330 -21.93 -21.38 -8.22
CA PHE A 330 -20.59 -21.86 -7.96
C PHE A 330 -19.95 -21.14 -6.76
N SER A 331 -18.91 -21.73 -6.18
CA SER A 331 -18.12 -21.13 -5.10
C SER A 331 -16.63 -21.35 -5.36
N LEU A 332 -15.87 -20.27 -5.37
CA LEU A 332 -14.41 -20.24 -5.40
C LEU A 332 -13.91 -20.09 -3.96
N THR A 333 -13.27 -21.13 -3.44
CA THR A 333 -12.81 -21.16 -2.04
C THR A 333 -11.43 -20.54 -1.83
N ALA A 334 -10.70 -20.26 -2.91
CA ALA A 334 -9.39 -19.62 -2.89
C ALA A 334 -9.30 -18.64 -4.04
N LEU A 335 -9.05 -17.37 -3.73
CA LEU A 335 -8.81 -16.34 -4.73
C LEU A 335 -7.30 -16.11 -4.91
N PRO A 336 -6.81 -15.99 -6.15
CA PRO A 336 -5.38 -15.84 -6.42
C PRO A 336 -4.90 -14.44 -6.02
N ALA A 337 -3.70 -14.38 -5.45
CA ALA A 337 -3.11 -13.11 -5.01
C ALA A 337 -2.67 -12.23 -6.19
N GLN A 338 -2.35 -12.84 -7.34
CA GLN A 338 -2.05 -12.19 -8.61
C GLN A 338 -3.19 -12.44 -9.60
N PRO A 339 -3.37 -11.58 -10.62
CA PRO A 339 -4.36 -11.80 -11.66
C PRO A 339 -4.17 -13.15 -12.35
N GLU A 340 -5.21 -13.98 -12.31
CA GLU A 340 -5.26 -15.30 -12.95
C GLU A 340 -6.45 -15.37 -13.90
N GLN A 341 -6.33 -16.13 -14.98
CA GLN A 341 -7.41 -16.24 -15.96
C GLN A 341 -8.55 -17.11 -15.39
N LEU A 342 -9.74 -16.52 -15.35
CA LEU A 342 -11.00 -17.22 -15.17
C LEU A 342 -11.56 -17.57 -16.56
N MET A 343 -11.84 -18.84 -16.82
CA MET A 343 -12.49 -19.29 -18.05
C MET A 343 -13.78 -20.04 -17.69
N VAL A 344 -14.86 -19.77 -18.41
CA VAL A 344 -16.15 -20.42 -18.20
C VAL A 344 -16.62 -21.07 -19.49
N LYS A 345 -17.10 -22.32 -19.38
CA LYS A 345 -17.62 -23.13 -20.49
C LYS A 345 -18.99 -23.70 -20.13
N ALA A 346 -19.93 -23.64 -21.06
CA ALA A 346 -21.20 -24.35 -20.97
C ALA A 346 -21.60 -24.84 -22.37
N ALA A 347 -22.24 -26.00 -22.46
CA ALA A 347 -22.68 -26.55 -23.74
C ALA A 347 -23.70 -25.62 -24.41
N GLY A 348 -23.50 -25.30 -25.69
CA GLY A 348 -24.36 -24.36 -26.42
C GLY A 348 -24.07 -22.88 -26.14
N TYR A 349 -22.94 -22.56 -25.51
CA TYR A 349 -22.52 -21.19 -25.22
C TYR A 349 -21.08 -20.93 -25.65
N HIS A 350 -20.78 -19.68 -25.97
CA HIS A 350 -19.41 -19.25 -26.19
C HIS A 350 -18.59 -19.47 -24.91
N ARG A 351 -17.35 -19.92 -25.08
CA ARG A 351 -16.34 -19.86 -24.04
C ARG A 351 -16.10 -18.40 -23.68
N SER A 352 -16.10 -18.11 -22.39
CA SER A 352 -15.96 -16.75 -21.88
C SER A 352 -14.79 -16.64 -20.91
N TYR A 353 -14.19 -15.45 -20.85
CA TYR A 353 -12.98 -15.20 -20.07
C TYR A 353 -13.11 -13.95 -19.20
N ALA A 354 -12.37 -13.95 -18.10
CA ALA A 354 -12.05 -12.80 -17.27
C ALA A 354 -10.67 -13.00 -16.62
N GLN A 355 -10.14 -11.96 -15.96
CA GLN A 355 -9.04 -12.13 -15.00
C GLN A 355 -9.53 -11.85 -13.59
N LEU A 356 -9.13 -12.70 -12.65
CA LEU A 356 -9.56 -12.65 -11.27
C LEU A 356 -8.33 -12.50 -10.35
N ALA A 357 -8.41 -11.60 -9.37
CA ALA A 357 -7.43 -11.46 -8.29
C ALA A 357 -8.14 -11.13 -6.97
N GLN A 358 -7.45 -11.31 -5.85
CA GLN A 358 -7.90 -10.83 -4.55
C GLN A 358 -8.14 -9.31 -4.52
N THR A 359 -7.44 -8.56 -5.37
CA THR A 359 -7.60 -7.10 -5.50
C THR A 359 -8.78 -6.68 -6.38
N GLY A 360 -9.49 -7.64 -6.98
CA GLY A 360 -10.63 -7.38 -7.85
C GLY A 360 -10.55 -8.14 -9.17
N LEU A 361 -11.51 -7.87 -10.04
CA LEU A 361 -11.67 -8.56 -11.31
C LEU A 361 -11.27 -7.62 -12.46
N LEU A 362 -10.39 -8.08 -13.35
CA LEU A 362 -9.84 -7.34 -14.47
C LEU A 362 -10.45 -7.87 -15.78
N THR A 363 -11.14 -7.01 -16.53
CA THR A 363 -11.88 -7.40 -17.75
C THR A 363 -11.21 -6.95 -19.05
N HIS A 364 -10.00 -6.37 -19.00
CA HIS A 364 -9.41 -5.64 -20.14
C HIS A 364 -7.97 -6.02 -20.51
N THR A 365 -7.51 -7.21 -20.17
CA THR A 365 -6.21 -7.72 -20.62
C THR A 365 -6.45 -8.65 -21.80
N SER A 366 -6.33 -8.13 -23.02
CA SER A 366 -6.54 -8.82 -24.32
C SER A 366 -6.57 -10.36 -24.23
N PRO A 367 -7.65 -11.04 -24.68
CA PRO A 367 -7.67 -12.49 -24.62
C PRO A 367 -6.42 -13.05 -25.30
N PRO A 368 -5.84 -14.15 -24.80
CA PRO A 368 -4.64 -14.74 -25.40
C PRO A 368 -4.86 -15.23 -26.85
N PHE A 369 -6.10 -15.22 -27.35
CA PHE A 369 -6.48 -15.75 -28.65
C PHE A 369 -7.24 -14.73 -29.51
N SER A 370 -6.97 -14.76 -30.82
CA SER A 370 -7.46 -13.82 -31.81
C SER A 370 -8.92 -14.08 -32.21
N GLY A 371 -9.81 -13.18 -31.78
CA GLY A 371 -10.88 -12.62 -32.62
C GLY A 371 -12.17 -13.43 -32.87
N VAL A 372 -12.23 -14.74 -32.58
CA VAL A 372 -13.43 -15.57 -32.87
C VAL A 372 -13.97 -16.30 -31.64
N GLU A 373 -13.09 -16.76 -30.75
CA GLU A 373 -13.46 -17.45 -29.51
C GLU A 373 -12.99 -16.66 -28.29
N GLY A 374 -13.87 -16.51 -27.30
CA GLY A 374 -13.60 -15.76 -26.08
C GLY A 374 -14.38 -14.46 -26.00
N ARG A 375 -15.58 -14.53 -25.41
CA ARG A 375 -16.30 -13.33 -24.98
C ARG A 375 -15.80 -12.91 -23.61
N TRP A 376 -15.57 -11.62 -23.43
CA TRP A 376 -15.42 -11.07 -22.09
C TRP A 376 -16.70 -11.30 -21.33
N LEU A 377 -16.59 -11.87 -20.13
CA LEU A 377 -17.75 -12.03 -19.27
C LEU A 377 -18.36 -10.66 -18.98
N THR A 378 -19.67 -10.53 -19.18
CA THR A 378 -20.41 -9.41 -18.57
C THR A 378 -20.62 -9.76 -17.11
N LEU A 379 -20.21 -8.85 -16.24
CA LEU A 379 -20.16 -9.08 -14.81
C LEU A 379 -21.05 -8.08 -14.12
N SER A 380 -21.79 -8.55 -13.13
CA SER A 380 -22.49 -7.68 -12.20
C SER A 380 -22.42 -8.27 -10.81
N PRO A 381 -22.39 -7.44 -9.76
CA PRO A 381 -22.73 -7.91 -8.43
C PRO A 381 -24.10 -8.59 -8.48
N CYS A 382 -24.26 -9.72 -7.79
CA CYS A 382 -25.57 -10.36 -7.71
C CYS A 382 -26.61 -9.39 -7.14
N ALA A 383 -27.78 -9.32 -7.76
CA ALA A 383 -28.88 -8.45 -7.31
C ALA A 383 -29.37 -8.81 -5.90
N GLU A 384 -29.28 -10.09 -5.52
CA GLU A 384 -29.56 -10.58 -4.17
C GLU A 384 -28.37 -11.39 -3.63
N PRO A 385 -28.01 -11.26 -2.33
CA PRO A 385 -26.96 -12.06 -1.72
C PRO A 385 -27.32 -13.55 -1.75
N LEU A 386 -26.43 -14.39 -2.25
CA LEU A 386 -26.59 -15.84 -2.15
C LEU A 386 -26.43 -16.29 -0.68
N PRO A 387 -27.26 -17.23 -0.19
CA PRO A 387 -27.08 -17.76 1.16
C PRO A 387 -25.78 -18.57 1.29
N PRO A 388 -24.97 -18.37 2.35
CA PRO A 388 -25.13 -17.41 3.44
C PRO A 388 -24.71 -15.98 3.04
N ALA A 389 -25.54 -15.00 3.39
CA ALA A 389 -25.56 -13.59 2.90
C ALA A 389 -24.37 -12.69 3.29
N ALA A 390 -23.13 -13.18 3.24
CA ALA A 390 -21.93 -12.43 3.64
C ALA A 390 -20.77 -12.47 2.63
N GLU A 391 -20.89 -13.25 1.56
CA GLU A 391 -19.82 -13.40 0.56
C GLU A 391 -20.11 -12.54 -0.68
N PRO A 392 -19.10 -11.86 -1.26
CA PRO A 392 -19.29 -11.20 -2.53
C PRO A 392 -19.72 -12.20 -3.60
N CYS A 393 -20.66 -11.77 -4.42
CA CYS A 393 -21.34 -12.62 -5.38
C CYS A 393 -21.19 -12.06 -6.79
N LEU A 394 -20.80 -12.94 -7.71
CA LEU A 394 -20.58 -12.64 -9.11
C LEU A 394 -21.69 -13.21 -9.98
N ASP A 395 -22.37 -12.36 -10.75
CA ASP A 395 -23.33 -12.79 -11.77
C ASP A 395 -22.64 -12.81 -13.14
N LEU A 396 -22.48 -14.00 -13.69
CA LEU A 396 -21.76 -14.30 -14.94
C LEU A 396 -22.73 -14.62 -16.06
N HIS A 397 -22.67 -13.87 -17.16
CA HIS A 397 -23.54 -14.10 -18.31
C HIS A 397 -22.77 -14.65 -19.50
N LEU A 398 -23.21 -15.80 -20.02
CA LEU A 398 -22.64 -16.44 -21.21
C LEU A 398 -23.53 -16.18 -22.43
N GLU A 399 -22.90 -15.84 -23.54
CA GLU A 399 -23.59 -15.68 -24.83
C GLU A 399 -23.86 -17.05 -25.47
N PRO A 400 -25.10 -17.35 -25.89
CA PRO A 400 -25.40 -18.57 -26.62
C PRO A 400 -24.57 -18.70 -27.90
N PHE A 401 -24.17 -19.92 -28.23
CA PHE A 401 -23.45 -20.25 -29.45
C PHE A 401 -24.00 -21.54 -30.06
N ALA A 402 -24.36 -21.46 -31.33
CA ALA A 402 -24.75 -22.61 -32.14
C ALA A 402 -23.85 -22.66 -33.38
N ALA A 403 -23.02 -23.71 -33.46
CA ALA A 403 -22.17 -23.95 -34.62
C ALA A 403 -23.02 -24.44 -35.79
N LYS A 404 -22.95 -23.73 -36.92
CA LYS A 404 -23.59 -24.06 -38.20
C LYS A 404 -22.48 -24.35 -39.20
N VAL A 405 -22.24 -25.64 -39.39
CA VAL A 405 -20.92 -26.14 -39.78
C VAL A 405 -20.91 -26.74 -41.18
N ILE A 406 -19.84 -26.48 -41.93
CA ILE A 406 -19.48 -27.27 -43.13
C ILE A 406 -18.55 -28.40 -42.70
N TYR A 407 -18.88 -29.64 -43.04
CA TYR A 407 -17.98 -30.77 -42.87
C TYR A 407 -17.02 -30.91 -44.06
N VAL A 408 -15.73 -30.98 -43.75
CA VAL A 408 -14.63 -31.12 -44.70
C VAL A 408 -13.94 -32.47 -44.46
N PRO A 409 -14.15 -33.46 -45.34
CA PRO A 409 -13.51 -34.77 -45.22
C PRO A 409 -11.99 -34.70 -45.36
N PHE A 410 -11.29 -35.66 -44.75
CA PHE A 410 -9.82 -35.72 -44.66
C PHE A 410 -9.09 -35.43 -45.99
N GLY A 411 -9.50 -36.08 -47.09
CA GLY A 411 -8.86 -35.92 -48.39
C GLY A 411 -8.97 -34.54 -49.03
N TYR A 412 -9.80 -33.62 -48.51
CA TYR A 412 -9.90 -32.24 -49.00
C TYR A 412 -8.74 -31.35 -48.54
N LEU A 413 -7.97 -31.76 -47.52
CA LEU A 413 -6.79 -31.02 -47.07
C LEU A 413 -5.75 -30.84 -48.19
N ARG A 414 -5.70 -31.74 -49.19
CA ARG A 414 -4.87 -31.60 -50.41
C ARG A 414 -5.27 -30.43 -51.32
N ASN A 415 -6.47 -29.86 -51.14
CA ASN A 415 -7.02 -28.83 -52.00
C ASN A 415 -7.21 -27.52 -51.24
N ARG A 416 -6.10 -26.79 -51.10
CA ARG A 416 -6.08 -25.47 -50.45
C ARG A 416 -7.13 -24.51 -51.00
N GLU A 417 -7.33 -24.46 -52.32
CA GLU A 417 -8.31 -23.55 -52.94
C GLU A 417 -9.75 -23.88 -52.51
N ALA A 418 -10.10 -25.18 -52.43
CA ALA A 418 -11.40 -25.60 -51.94
C ALA A 418 -11.63 -25.22 -50.47
N ILE A 419 -10.62 -25.40 -49.61
CA ILE A 419 -10.70 -24.99 -48.19
C ILE A 419 -10.96 -23.49 -48.06
N ILE A 420 -10.23 -22.66 -48.81
CA ILE A 420 -10.47 -21.21 -48.80
C ILE A 420 -11.89 -20.87 -49.26
N LYS A 421 -12.39 -21.53 -50.31
CA LYS A 421 -13.78 -21.34 -50.78
C LYS A 421 -14.81 -21.74 -49.72
N PHE A 422 -14.57 -22.82 -48.96
CA PHE A 422 -15.46 -23.21 -47.87
C PHE A 422 -15.45 -22.19 -46.73
N LEU A 423 -14.29 -21.63 -46.41
CA LEU A 423 -14.17 -20.56 -45.41
C LEU A 423 -14.87 -19.27 -45.86
N ASP A 424 -14.69 -18.86 -47.12
CA ASP A 424 -15.39 -17.71 -47.70
C ASP A 424 -16.92 -17.94 -47.65
N PHE A 425 -17.38 -19.12 -48.10
CA PHE A 425 -18.80 -19.47 -48.06
C PHE A 425 -19.37 -19.49 -46.64
N ALA A 426 -18.60 -19.99 -45.66
CA ALA A 426 -19.02 -19.94 -44.26
C ALA A 426 -19.15 -18.50 -43.75
N ALA A 427 -18.23 -17.60 -44.13
CA ALA A 427 -18.24 -16.21 -43.71
C ALA A 427 -19.31 -15.34 -44.39
N GLU A 428 -19.74 -15.70 -45.60
CA GLU A 428 -20.69 -14.94 -46.41
C GLU A 428 -22.15 -15.40 -46.26
N THR A 429 -22.42 -16.44 -45.46
CA THR A 429 -23.76 -17.02 -45.26
C THR A 429 -24.13 -17.10 -43.78
N GLU A 430 -25.25 -17.75 -43.44
CA GLU A 430 -25.65 -17.99 -42.05
C GLU A 430 -24.82 -19.05 -41.34
N LEU A 431 -23.95 -19.75 -42.07
CA LEU A 431 -22.93 -20.63 -41.50
C LEU A 431 -21.93 -19.79 -40.68
N ASN A 432 -21.23 -20.44 -39.77
CA ASN A 432 -20.26 -19.74 -38.91
C ASN A 432 -19.07 -20.61 -38.51
N ALA A 433 -19.02 -21.84 -39.01
CA ALA A 433 -18.04 -22.82 -38.58
C ALA A 433 -17.66 -23.79 -39.71
N ILE A 434 -16.48 -24.38 -39.57
CA ILE A 434 -16.06 -25.55 -40.33
C ILE A 434 -15.61 -26.65 -39.38
N ILE A 435 -15.87 -27.90 -39.77
CA ILE A 435 -15.33 -29.09 -39.10
C ILE A 435 -14.51 -29.87 -40.12
N VAL A 436 -13.24 -30.06 -39.81
CA VAL A 436 -12.26 -30.65 -40.72
C VAL A 436 -11.68 -31.90 -40.08
N ASP A 437 -11.66 -32.99 -40.83
CA ASP A 437 -10.89 -34.16 -40.41
C ASP A 437 -9.40 -33.82 -40.41
N VAL A 438 -8.80 -33.83 -39.23
CA VAL A 438 -7.35 -33.72 -39.08
C VAL A 438 -6.70 -35.08 -38.85
N LYS A 439 -7.45 -36.04 -38.29
CA LYS A 439 -7.11 -37.47 -38.25
C LYS A 439 -8.25 -38.26 -38.86
N GLY A 440 -7.99 -38.89 -39.99
CA GLY A 440 -8.98 -39.66 -40.75
C GLY A 440 -9.36 -40.97 -40.07
N ASP A 441 -10.41 -41.62 -40.55
CA ASP A 441 -10.89 -42.91 -40.02
C ASP A 441 -10.03 -44.11 -40.44
N TYR A 442 -8.99 -43.87 -41.24
CA TYR A 442 -7.93 -44.84 -41.55
C TYR A 442 -6.76 -44.67 -40.58
N GLY A 443 -6.85 -43.78 -39.59
CA GLY A 443 -5.82 -43.55 -38.57
C GLY A 443 -4.71 -42.56 -38.96
N PHE A 444 -4.65 -42.11 -40.22
CA PHE A 444 -3.61 -41.19 -40.66
C PHE A 444 -3.84 -39.72 -40.27
N LEU A 445 -2.74 -39.00 -40.06
CA LEU A 445 -2.70 -37.61 -39.63
C LEU A 445 -2.54 -36.66 -40.82
N GLY A 446 -3.27 -35.54 -40.77
CA GLY A 446 -3.21 -34.46 -41.77
C GLY A 446 -2.10 -33.45 -41.52
N TRP A 447 -1.17 -33.76 -40.61
CA TRP A 447 -0.02 -32.93 -40.23
C TRP A 447 1.18 -33.83 -39.87
N ASP A 448 2.37 -33.22 -39.80
CA ASP A 448 3.57 -33.85 -39.23
C ASP A 448 3.53 -33.77 -37.71
N SER A 449 3.39 -34.92 -37.05
CA SER A 449 3.31 -34.98 -35.60
C SER A 449 4.71 -34.92 -34.99
N GLN A 450 4.79 -34.59 -33.71
CA GLN A 450 5.99 -34.72 -32.88
C GLN A 450 5.81 -35.82 -31.81
N VAL A 451 4.70 -36.56 -31.88
CA VAL A 451 4.44 -37.72 -31.03
C VAL A 451 5.20 -38.92 -31.61
N GLU A 452 6.20 -39.41 -30.88
CA GLU A 452 7.06 -40.54 -31.27
C GLU A 452 6.26 -41.75 -31.77
N LEU A 453 5.15 -42.10 -31.08
CA LEU A 453 4.31 -43.21 -31.51
C LEU A 453 3.63 -42.97 -32.87
N ALA A 454 3.32 -41.73 -33.26
CA ALA A 454 2.75 -41.46 -34.59
C ALA A 454 3.77 -41.70 -35.71
N GLU A 455 5.02 -41.29 -35.49
CA GLU A 455 6.14 -41.50 -36.41
C GLU A 455 6.48 -43.00 -36.53
N ASP A 456 6.59 -43.70 -35.38
CA ASP A 456 6.94 -45.12 -35.32
C ASP A 456 5.96 -46.02 -36.07
N ILE A 457 4.67 -45.70 -36.02
CA ILE A 457 3.62 -46.46 -36.72
C ILE A 457 3.38 -45.96 -38.15
N GLY A 458 4.08 -44.90 -38.59
CA GLY A 458 3.92 -44.30 -39.92
C GLY A 458 2.55 -43.64 -40.14
N ALA A 459 1.93 -43.12 -39.08
CA ALA A 459 0.63 -42.46 -39.16
C ALA A 459 0.70 -41.03 -39.73
N ASP A 460 1.88 -40.40 -39.75
CA ASP A 460 2.12 -39.03 -40.20
C ASP A 460 3.13 -38.93 -41.36
N GLY A 461 3.54 -37.73 -41.78
CA GLY A 461 4.59 -37.52 -42.79
C GLY A 461 4.23 -37.81 -44.25
N GLN A 462 3.12 -38.49 -44.51
CA GLN A 462 2.79 -38.93 -45.87
C GLN A 462 2.44 -37.78 -46.83
N TRP A 463 1.99 -36.64 -46.31
CA TRP A 463 1.44 -35.56 -47.14
C TRP A 463 1.93 -34.15 -46.80
N ALA A 464 2.93 -34.02 -45.93
CA ALA A 464 3.41 -32.74 -45.38
C ALA A 464 3.69 -31.67 -46.45
N ASP A 465 4.20 -32.05 -47.62
CA ASP A 465 4.56 -31.12 -48.70
C ASP A 465 3.41 -30.78 -49.68
N THR A 466 2.26 -31.46 -49.57
CA THR A 466 1.18 -31.37 -50.58
C THR A 466 -0.15 -30.91 -50.03
N TRP A 467 -0.37 -31.00 -48.71
CA TRP A 467 -1.62 -30.61 -48.07
C TRP A 467 -1.52 -29.21 -47.47
N ILE A 468 -2.68 -28.59 -47.23
CA ILE A 468 -2.73 -27.32 -46.51
C ILE A 468 -2.20 -27.53 -45.08
N ASP A 469 -1.30 -26.66 -44.66
CA ASP A 469 -0.83 -26.62 -43.28
C ASP A 469 -2.01 -26.27 -42.34
N LEU A 470 -2.13 -27.01 -41.23
CA LEU A 470 -3.25 -26.84 -40.31
C LEU A 470 -3.23 -25.46 -39.63
N ALA A 471 -2.06 -24.92 -39.31
CA ALA A 471 -1.95 -23.58 -38.75
C ALA A 471 -2.32 -22.50 -39.80
N GLU A 472 -1.99 -22.70 -41.08
CA GLU A 472 -2.50 -21.87 -42.18
C GLU A 472 -4.03 -21.92 -42.26
N LEU A 473 -4.63 -23.11 -42.24
CA LEU A 473 -6.09 -23.28 -42.29
C LEU A 473 -6.77 -22.49 -41.18
N VAL A 474 -6.32 -22.69 -39.94
CA VAL A 474 -6.82 -21.96 -38.77
C VAL A 474 -6.65 -20.47 -38.96
N ARG A 475 -5.45 -20.00 -39.36
CA ARG A 475 -5.17 -18.58 -39.57
C ARG A 475 -6.09 -17.95 -40.62
N GLU A 476 -6.39 -18.64 -41.71
CA GLU A 476 -7.31 -18.18 -42.75
C GLU A 476 -8.77 -18.17 -42.28
N ALA A 477 -9.17 -19.12 -41.43
CA ALA A 477 -10.48 -19.13 -40.78
C ALA A 477 -10.65 -17.96 -39.80
N LYS A 478 -9.64 -17.69 -38.96
CA LYS A 478 -9.65 -16.57 -38.00
C LYS A 478 -9.77 -15.21 -38.69
N LYS A 479 -9.09 -14.99 -39.81
CA LYS A 479 -9.24 -13.77 -40.63
C LYS A 479 -10.70 -13.51 -41.05
N ARG A 480 -11.47 -14.58 -41.22
CA ARG A 480 -12.86 -14.57 -41.67
C ARG A 480 -13.87 -14.70 -40.54
N GLN A 481 -13.39 -14.77 -39.30
CA GLN A 481 -14.23 -15.00 -38.12
C GLN A 481 -15.03 -16.31 -38.18
N VAL A 482 -14.47 -17.35 -38.80
CA VAL A 482 -15.07 -18.69 -38.87
C VAL A 482 -14.54 -19.57 -37.74
N TYR A 483 -15.45 -20.22 -37.02
CA TYR A 483 -15.14 -21.17 -35.94
C TYR A 483 -14.57 -22.47 -36.50
N THR A 484 -13.49 -22.99 -35.93
CA THR A 484 -12.79 -24.18 -36.44
C THR A 484 -12.88 -25.35 -35.47
N ILE A 485 -13.44 -26.46 -35.95
CA ILE A 485 -13.54 -27.72 -35.24
C ILE A 485 -12.61 -28.73 -35.92
N ALA A 486 -11.67 -29.29 -35.18
CA ALA A 486 -10.84 -30.39 -35.65
C ALA A 486 -11.50 -31.72 -35.30
N ARG A 487 -11.92 -32.48 -36.32
CA ARG A 487 -12.41 -33.84 -36.13
C ARG A 487 -11.24 -34.81 -36.08
N MET A 488 -11.20 -35.61 -35.02
CA MET A 488 -10.17 -36.61 -34.76
C MET A 488 -10.81 -37.96 -34.50
N VAL A 489 -10.63 -38.91 -35.41
CA VAL A 489 -11.03 -40.31 -35.19
C VAL A 489 -10.07 -40.94 -34.18
N THR A 490 -10.64 -41.62 -33.17
CA THR A 490 -9.88 -42.15 -32.02
C THR A 490 -9.56 -43.63 -32.14
N PHE A 491 -10.54 -44.53 -31.99
CA PHE A 491 -10.28 -45.98 -31.86
C PHE A 491 -10.26 -46.75 -33.17
N LYS A 492 -10.80 -46.21 -34.27
CA LYS A 492 -10.64 -46.78 -35.62
C LYS A 492 -9.31 -46.27 -36.19
N ASP A 493 -8.23 -46.99 -35.88
CA ASP A 493 -6.85 -46.56 -36.12
C ASP A 493 -6.02 -47.74 -36.62
N ASP A 494 -5.98 -47.89 -37.94
CA ASP A 494 -5.40 -49.04 -38.63
C ASP A 494 -3.85 -49.11 -38.50
N PRO A 495 -3.09 -48.03 -38.69
CA PRO A 495 -1.65 -48.00 -38.44
C PRO A 495 -1.30 -48.44 -37.02
N LEU A 496 -2.03 -47.92 -36.02
CA LEU A 496 -1.77 -48.26 -34.62
C LEU A 496 -2.08 -49.74 -34.35
N ALA A 497 -3.22 -50.23 -34.81
CA ALA A 497 -3.64 -51.61 -34.58
C ALA A 497 -2.66 -52.63 -35.17
N HIS A 498 -2.11 -52.36 -36.36
CA HIS A 498 -1.19 -53.27 -37.04
C HIS A 498 0.26 -53.17 -36.54
N ALA A 499 0.74 -51.96 -36.25
CA ALA A 499 2.09 -51.75 -35.72
C ALA A 499 2.21 -52.17 -34.24
N ARG A 500 1.13 -52.03 -33.47
CA ARG A 500 1.05 -52.42 -32.05
C ARG A 500 -0.15 -53.33 -31.77
N PRO A 501 -0.12 -54.62 -32.18
CA PRO A 501 -1.22 -55.55 -31.93
C PRO A 501 -1.56 -55.75 -30.44
N ASP A 502 -0.65 -55.45 -29.52
CA ASP A 502 -0.88 -55.45 -28.07
C ASP A 502 -1.82 -54.32 -27.59
N LEU A 503 -1.98 -53.28 -28.41
CA LEU A 503 -2.91 -52.16 -28.22
C LEU A 503 -4.19 -52.33 -29.05
N ALA A 504 -4.26 -53.31 -29.94
CA ALA A 504 -5.39 -53.51 -30.84
C ALA A 504 -6.57 -54.24 -30.18
N VAL A 505 -7.74 -54.12 -30.79
CA VAL A 505 -8.81 -55.11 -30.64
C VAL A 505 -8.37 -56.37 -31.37
N VAL A 506 -8.41 -57.51 -30.68
CA VAL A 506 -7.90 -58.78 -31.21
C VAL A 506 -8.98 -59.84 -31.28
N ARG A 507 -8.76 -60.83 -32.14
CA ARG A 507 -9.53 -62.07 -32.17
C ARG A 507 -9.09 -63.03 -31.08
N ALA A 508 -9.89 -64.07 -30.85
CA ALA A 508 -9.57 -65.13 -29.90
C ALA A 508 -8.23 -65.86 -30.18
N ASP A 509 -7.74 -65.84 -31.42
CA ASP A 509 -6.44 -66.39 -31.82
C ASP A 509 -5.26 -65.40 -31.65
N GLY A 510 -5.52 -64.20 -31.15
CA GLY A 510 -4.54 -63.14 -30.92
C GLY A 510 -4.22 -62.28 -32.15
N THR A 511 -4.84 -62.53 -33.30
CA THR A 511 -4.67 -61.67 -34.49
C THR A 511 -5.47 -60.37 -34.38
N VAL A 512 -5.02 -59.30 -35.05
CA VAL A 512 -5.75 -58.03 -35.09
C VAL A 512 -7.13 -58.24 -35.71
N TRP A 513 -8.18 -57.82 -35.01
CA TRP A 513 -9.52 -57.80 -35.54
C TRP A 513 -9.65 -56.67 -36.57
N ILE A 514 -10.23 -56.97 -37.72
CA ILE A 514 -10.50 -56.00 -38.78
C ILE A 514 -12.00 -55.85 -38.99
N ASP A 515 -12.43 -54.63 -39.29
CA ASP A 515 -13.80 -54.31 -39.62
C ASP A 515 -14.15 -54.67 -41.08
N GLY A 516 -15.36 -54.32 -41.51
CA GLY A 516 -15.87 -54.55 -42.86
C GLY A 516 -15.19 -53.73 -43.95
N GLU A 517 -14.39 -52.73 -43.58
CA GLU A 517 -13.53 -51.94 -44.49
C GLU A 517 -12.09 -52.46 -44.50
N GLU A 518 -11.84 -53.61 -43.87
CA GLU A 518 -10.53 -54.24 -43.71
C GLU A 518 -9.56 -53.43 -42.83
N LEU A 519 -10.10 -52.57 -41.95
CA LEU A 519 -9.31 -51.71 -41.06
C LEU A 519 -9.26 -52.25 -39.63
N GLY A 520 -8.09 -52.16 -39.01
CA GLY A 520 -7.84 -52.47 -37.61
C GLY A 520 -8.34 -51.38 -36.66
N TRP A 521 -8.64 -51.79 -35.43
CA TRP A 521 -9.10 -50.89 -34.36
C TRP A 521 -8.18 -51.00 -33.14
N ALA A 522 -7.87 -49.85 -32.55
CA ALA A 522 -7.22 -49.76 -31.25
C ALA A 522 -8.23 -50.06 -30.13
N SER A 523 -7.76 -50.67 -29.05
CA SER A 523 -8.60 -51.08 -27.93
C SER A 523 -8.91 -49.90 -27.00
N PRO A 524 -10.20 -49.58 -26.77
CA PRO A 524 -10.57 -48.54 -25.81
C PRO A 524 -10.20 -48.86 -24.37
N PHE A 525 -9.79 -50.09 -24.04
CA PHE A 525 -9.37 -50.48 -22.69
C PHE A 525 -7.90 -50.13 -22.38
N LYS A 526 -7.14 -49.62 -23.35
CA LYS A 526 -5.71 -49.36 -23.20
C LYS A 526 -5.48 -47.87 -22.95
N GLU A 527 -5.04 -47.53 -21.75
CA GLU A 527 -4.70 -46.14 -21.39
C GLU A 527 -3.59 -45.55 -22.28
N GLU A 528 -2.70 -46.39 -22.82
CA GLU A 528 -1.68 -45.96 -23.80
C GLU A 528 -2.31 -45.40 -25.09
N VAL A 529 -3.42 -45.97 -25.55
CA VAL A 529 -4.19 -45.46 -26.70
C VAL A 529 -4.83 -44.11 -26.35
N TRP A 530 -5.26 -43.92 -25.11
CA TRP A 530 -5.80 -42.64 -24.64
C TRP A 530 -4.71 -41.58 -24.59
N ALA A 531 -3.56 -41.90 -24.01
CA ALA A 531 -2.41 -41.01 -23.92
C ALA A 531 -1.93 -40.56 -25.31
N TYR A 532 -1.88 -41.48 -26.28
CA TYR A 532 -1.56 -41.18 -27.67
C TYR A 532 -2.53 -40.15 -28.27
N ASN A 533 -3.84 -40.41 -28.19
CA ASN A 533 -4.84 -39.50 -28.76
C ASN A 533 -4.89 -38.14 -28.03
N ILE A 534 -4.64 -38.10 -26.72
CA ILE A 534 -4.52 -36.86 -25.95
C ILE A 534 -3.31 -36.05 -26.41
N ALA A 535 -2.15 -36.69 -26.63
CA ALA A 535 -0.95 -36.02 -27.12
C ALA A 535 -1.17 -35.41 -28.51
N LEU A 536 -1.81 -36.15 -29.44
CA LEU A 536 -2.20 -35.61 -30.74
C LEU A 536 -3.18 -34.44 -30.61
N ALA A 537 -4.16 -34.53 -29.71
CA ALA A 537 -5.12 -33.46 -29.48
C ALA A 537 -4.44 -32.19 -28.93
N GLN A 538 -3.36 -32.32 -28.14
CA GLN A 538 -2.57 -31.18 -27.68
C GLN A 538 -1.87 -30.47 -28.84
N GLU A 539 -1.33 -31.20 -29.82
CA GLU A 539 -0.75 -30.61 -31.04
C GLU A 539 -1.83 -29.88 -31.85
N VAL A 540 -2.99 -30.52 -32.04
CA VAL A 540 -4.13 -29.93 -32.76
C VAL A 540 -4.63 -28.65 -32.08
N ALA A 541 -4.72 -28.65 -30.75
CA ALA A 541 -5.04 -27.46 -29.98
C ALA A 541 -3.98 -26.36 -30.15
N ALA A 542 -2.69 -26.74 -30.23
CA ALA A 542 -1.59 -25.80 -30.44
C ALA A 542 -1.61 -25.11 -31.81
N PHE A 543 -2.20 -25.75 -32.84
CA PHE A 543 -2.45 -25.08 -34.14
C PHE A 543 -3.53 -23.99 -34.07
N GLY A 544 -4.31 -23.94 -32.98
CA GLY A 544 -5.29 -22.88 -32.72
C GLY A 544 -6.72 -23.20 -33.17
N PHE A 545 -7.07 -24.47 -33.33
CA PHE A 545 -8.48 -24.89 -33.45
C PHE A 545 -9.27 -24.48 -32.20
N ASP A 546 -10.53 -24.08 -32.38
CA ASP A 546 -11.39 -23.67 -31.26
C ASP A 546 -11.89 -24.89 -30.47
N GLU A 547 -12.17 -25.98 -31.18
CA GLU A 547 -12.75 -27.21 -30.64
C GLU A 547 -12.11 -28.45 -31.27
N ILE A 548 -12.01 -29.50 -30.47
CA ILE A 548 -11.64 -30.83 -30.93
C ILE A 548 -12.88 -31.72 -30.78
N ASN A 549 -13.33 -32.27 -31.91
CA ASN A 549 -14.39 -33.25 -31.94
C ASN A 549 -13.76 -34.65 -32.07
N PHE A 550 -13.69 -35.36 -30.95
CA PHE A 550 -13.33 -36.77 -30.97
C PHE A 550 -14.47 -37.58 -31.57
N ASP A 551 -14.17 -38.30 -32.65
CA ASP A 551 -15.10 -39.24 -33.28
C ASP A 551 -14.61 -40.68 -33.10
N TYR A 552 -15.50 -41.64 -33.33
CA TYR A 552 -15.27 -43.07 -33.12
C TYR A 552 -14.85 -43.41 -31.68
N ILE A 553 -15.33 -42.63 -30.69
CA ILE A 553 -15.18 -42.87 -29.25
C ILE A 553 -16.06 -44.03 -28.75
N ARG A 554 -15.94 -45.19 -29.41
CA ARG A 554 -16.76 -46.37 -29.23
C ARG A 554 -15.97 -47.64 -29.50
N PHE A 555 -16.56 -48.77 -29.13
CA PHE A 555 -16.10 -50.07 -29.61
C PHE A 555 -16.45 -50.28 -31.10
N PRO A 556 -15.75 -51.21 -31.77
CA PRO A 556 -16.10 -51.58 -33.14
C PRO A 556 -17.55 -52.05 -33.24
N SER A 557 -18.24 -51.69 -34.33
CA SER A 557 -19.62 -52.13 -34.60
C SER A 557 -19.78 -52.77 -35.97
N ASP A 558 -18.85 -52.53 -36.89
CA ASP A 558 -19.07 -52.72 -38.32
C ASP A 558 -18.20 -53.87 -38.86
N GLY A 559 -18.34 -55.06 -38.27
CA GLY A 559 -17.59 -56.27 -38.64
C GLY A 559 -18.07 -57.50 -37.87
N SER A 560 -17.31 -58.61 -37.91
CA SER A 560 -17.67 -59.83 -37.17
C SER A 560 -17.38 -59.68 -35.67
N LEU A 561 -18.31 -59.07 -34.92
CA LEU A 561 -18.14 -58.80 -33.49
C LEU A 561 -17.97 -60.08 -32.66
N ALA A 562 -18.57 -61.19 -33.08
CA ALA A 562 -18.41 -62.49 -32.43
C ALA A 562 -16.98 -63.06 -32.52
N ALA A 563 -16.14 -62.50 -33.38
CA ALA A 563 -14.74 -62.90 -33.50
C ALA A 563 -13.81 -62.16 -32.53
N ILE A 564 -14.29 -61.10 -31.85
CA ILE A 564 -13.52 -60.33 -30.86
C ILE A 564 -13.35 -61.18 -29.58
N ALA A 565 -12.13 -61.16 -29.01
CA ALA A 565 -11.77 -61.90 -27.81
C ALA A 565 -12.34 -61.33 -26.51
#